data_AF-A0A7X0J880-F1
#
_entry.id   AF-A0A7X0J880-F1
#
_cell.length_a   1.000
_cell.length_b   1.000
_cell.length_c   1.000
_cell.angle_alpha   90.00
_cell.angle_beta   90.00
_cell.angle_gamma   90.00
#
_symmetry.space_group_name_H-M   'P 1'
#
loop_
_entity.id
_entity.type
_entity.pdbx_description
1 polymer ?
#
loop_
_entity_poly.entity_id
_entity_poly.type
_entity_poly.pdbx_seq_one_letter_code
_entity_poly.pdbx_strand_id
1 'polypeptide(L)'
;MEKINVLAQYMPPEAAPVIAKWIDYFQCEFKISKSRATKLGDYRHPFKQLGHKISVNNNLNRYAFLVTTVHEFAHLLTWNDHKNKVKPHGGEWKHNFKRMMTPFLDQQIFPEDLHIAISTYLSNPSASSCTDLKLSRALKKYDVVRDHTRLEELPQHTVFTIKDGRRFKKGEQLRKRFRCECLDNGNIYLFSPLAEVVAAATGT
;
A
#
# COMPACT_ATOMS: atom_id res chain seq x y z
N MET A 1 8.70 25.82 -1.91
CA MET A 1 9.55 25.03 -2.85
C MET A 1 10.21 23.84 -2.16
N GLU A 2 10.78 23.99 -0.96
CA GLU A 2 11.45 22.88 -0.23
C GLU A 2 10.57 21.61 -0.05
N LYS A 3 9.32 21.76 0.41
CA LYS A 3 8.38 20.64 0.58
C LYS A 3 8.13 19.86 -0.71
N ILE A 4 7.95 20.55 -1.83
CA ILE A 4 7.70 19.93 -3.15
C ILE A 4 8.91 19.09 -3.55
N ASN A 5 10.11 19.63 -3.38
CA ASN A 5 11.35 18.93 -3.72
C ASN A 5 11.53 17.65 -2.89
N VAL A 6 11.22 17.70 -1.59
CA VAL A 6 11.26 16.51 -0.73
C VAL A 6 10.24 15.47 -1.19
N LEU A 7 8.98 15.87 -1.43
CA LEU A 7 7.93 14.95 -1.87
C LEU A 7 8.25 14.31 -3.23
N ALA A 8 8.82 15.06 -4.17
CA ALA A 8 9.21 14.59 -5.50
C ALA A 8 10.27 13.46 -5.48
N GLN A 9 10.96 13.26 -4.35
CA GLN A 9 11.85 12.11 -4.16
C GLN A 9 11.09 10.79 -3.91
N TYR A 10 9.83 10.87 -3.45
CA TYR A 10 9.04 9.71 -3.01
C TYR A 10 7.81 9.43 -3.87
N MET A 11 7.42 10.33 -4.77
CA MET A 11 6.27 10.18 -5.68
C MET A 11 6.61 10.72 -7.08
N PRO A 12 5.76 10.50 -8.11
CA PRO A 12 5.93 11.19 -9.38
C PRO A 12 6.07 12.71 -9.17
N PRO A 13 7.12 13.36 -9.71
CA PRO A 13 7.37 14.78 -9.48
C PRO A 13 6.17 15.69 -9.77
N GLU A 14 5.36 15.32 -10.76
CA GLU A 14 4.15 16.01 -11.20
C GLU A 14 3.05 16.00 -10.13
N ALA A 15 3.02 14.99 -9.27
CA ALA A 15 2.06 14.86 -8.17
C ALA A 15 2.44 15.68 -6.93
N ALA A 16 3.73 15.94 -6.73
CA ALA A 16 4.26 16.59 -5.52
C ALA A 16 3.66 17.98 -5.24
N PRO A 17 3.45 18.87 -6.23
CA PRO A 17 2.79 20.16 -6.03
C PRO A 17 1.36 20.03 -5.49
N VAL A 18 0.59 19.05 -5.97
CA VAL A 18 -0.79 18.82 -5.52
C VAL A 18 -0.82 18.36 -4.07
N ILE A 19 0.02 17.38 -3.72
CA ILE A 19 0.12 16.90 -2.33
C ILE A 19 0.63 17.99 -1.40
N ALA A 20 1.63 18.78 -1.81
CA ALA A 20 2.11 19.92 -1.02
C ALA A 20 0.99 20.91 -0.70
N LYS A 21 0.17 21.27 -1.71
CA LYS A 21 -1.00 22.13 -1.52
C LYS A 21 -2.02 21.53 -0.55
N TRP A 22 -2.25 20.22 -0.57
CA TRP A 22 -3.16 19.58 0.40
C TRP A 22 -2.60 19.59 1.82
N ILE A 23 -1.30 19.36 2.00
CA ILE A 23 -0.65 19.47 3.32
C ILE A 23 -0.90 20.87 3.91
N ASP A 24 -0.70 21.91 3.09
CA ASP A 24 -0.93 23.31 3.50
C ASP A 24 -2.42 23.61 3.71
N TYR A 25 -3.29 23.22 2.77
CA TYR A 25 -4.72 23.50 2.88
C TYR A 25 -5.36 22.86 4.12
N PHE A 26 -5.03 21.59 4.39
CA PHE A 26 -5.59 20.85 5.53
C PHE A 26 -4.83 21.10 6.84
N GLN A 27 -3.74 21.87 6.82
CA GLN A 27 -2.88 22.10 7.99
C GLN A 27 -2.51 20.78 8.69
N CYS A 28 -2.09 19.79 7.89
CA CYS A 28 -1.80 18.44 8.36
C CYS A 28 -0.30 18.26 8.61
N GLU A 29 0.05 17.66 9.77
CA GLU A 29 1.39 17.15 10.00
C GLU A 29 1.63 15.91 9.12
N PHE A 30 2.36 16.09 8.02
CA PHE A 30 2.71 15.02 7.10
C PHE A 30 4.13 14.51 7.34
N LYS A 31 4.27 13.22 7.66
CA LYS A 31 5.55 12.60 7.99
C LYS A 31 5.90 11.44 7.07
N ILE A 32 7.05 11.52 6.43
CA ILE A 32 7.67 10.37 5.78
C ILE A 32 8.34 9.54 6.88
N SER A 33 7.81 8.36 7.17
CA SER A 33 8.23 7.52 8.30
C SER A 33 9.17 6.39 7.88
N LYS A 34 9.97 5.89 8.83
CA LYS A 34 10.66 4.60 8.67
C LYS A 34 9.66 3.49 8.35
N SER A 35 10.12 2.50 7.59
CA SER A 35 9.32 1.36 7.15
C SER A 35 8.72 0.59 8.33
N ARG A 36 7.41 0.35 8.27
CA ARG A 36 6.67 -0.51 9.20
C ARG A 36 6.14 -1.71 8.44
N ALA A 37 6.23 -2.91 9.02
CA ALA A 37 5.74 -4.13 8.38
C ALA A 37 4.20 -4.23 8.38
N THR A 38 3.53 -3.64 9.37
CA THR A 38 2.09 -3.81 9.60
C THR A 38 1.20 -2.83 8.84
N LYS A 39 1.74 -1.70 8.37
CA LYS A 39 1.00 -0.68 7.62
C LYS A 39 1.92 0.15 6.74
N LEU A 40 1.39 0.58 5.58
CA LEU A 40 2.09 1.45 4.63
C LEU A 40 1.90 2.93 4.94
N GLY A 41 0.69 3.29 5.40
CA GLY A 41 0.29 4.63 5.81
C GLY A 41 -0.49 4.62 7.13
N ASP A 42 -0.66 5.79 7.74
CA ASP A 42 -1.50 5.99 8.94
C ASP A 42 -2.01 7.42 8.97
N TYR A 43 -3.33 7.59 9.00
CA TYR A 43 -4.01 8.84 9.36
C TYR A 43 -4.44 8.84 10.83
N ARG A 44 -4.28 9.99 11.49
CA ARG A 44 -4.82 10.27 12.83
C ARG A 44 -5.61 11.56 12.81
N HIS A 45 -6.84 11.48 13.31
CA HIS A 45 -7.70 12.64 13.44
C HIS A 45 -7.23 13.59 14.56
N PRO A 46 -7.67 14.86 14.54
CA PRO A 46 -7.32 15.84 15.56
C PRO A 46 -7.73 15.37 16.97
N PHE A 47 -6.87 15.62 17.96
CA PHE A 47 -7.11 15.28 19.37
C PHE A 47 -6.27 16.16 20.30
N LYS A 48 -6.88 16.67 21.39
CA LYS A 48 -6.22 17.48 22.44
C LYS A 48 -5.24 18.52 21.88
N GLN A 49 -5.75 19.45 21.07
CA GLN A 49 -5.00 20.52 20.39
C GLN A 49 -4.00 20.09 19.31
N LEU A 50 -3.85 18.80 19.04
CA LEU A 50 -3.10 18.32 17.89
C LEU A 50 -4.02 18.27 16.66
N GLY A 51 -3.55 18.82 15.55
CA GLY A 51 -4.23 18.77 14.25
C GLY A 51 -4.17 17.39 13.60
N HIS A 52 -4.53 17.34 12.32
CA HIS A 52 -4.46 16.12 11.53
C HIS A 52 -3.02 15.63 11.38
N LYS A 53 -2.82 14.31 11.43
CA LYS A 53 -1.50 13.71 11.19
C LYS A 53 -1.59 12.61 10.14
N ILE A 54 -0.67 12.61 9.20
CA ILE A 54 -0.50 11.55 8.21
C ILE A 54 0.94 11.08 8.25
N SER A 55 1.15 9.76 8.21
CA SER A 55 2.48 9.18 8.02
C SER A 55 2.48 8.15 6.91
N VAL A 56 3.52 8.13 6.06
CA VAL A 56 3.68 7.17 4.96
C VAL A 56 5.09 6.59 4.99
N ASN A 57 5.22 5.28 4.81
CA ASN A 57 6.51 4.60 4.82
C ASN A 57 7.40 5.06 3.65
N ASN A 58 8.68 5.30 3.94
CA ASN A 58 9.66 5.85 3.00
C ASN A 58 10.19 4.85 1.95
N ASN A 59 9.89 3.56 2.09
CA ASN A 59 10.47 2.49 1.26
C ASN A 59 9.52 1.99 0.16
N LEU A 60 8.41 2.69 -0.07
CA LEU A 60 7.48 2.40 -1.14
C LEU A 60 8.05 2.90 -2.47
N ASN A 61 7.73 2.21 -3.57
CA ASN A 61 7.96 2.82 -4.89
C ASN A 61 7.09 4.07 -5.08
N ARG A 62 7.45 4.92 -6.04
CA ARG A 62 6.84 6.24 -6.23
C ARG A 62 5.32 6.21 -6.39
N TYR A 63 4.79 5.21 -7.08
CA TYR A 63 3.34 5.09 -7.31
C TYR A 63 2.63 4.55 -6.07
N ALA A 64 3.21 3.55 -5.40
CA ALA A 64 2.66 3.01 -4.16
C ALA A 64 2.64 4.07 -3.05
N PHE A 65 3.68 4.91 -2.97
CA PHE A 65 3.74 6.04 -2.05
C PHE A 65 2.61 7.04 -2.32
N LEU A 66 2.40 7.43 -3.58
CA LEU A 66 1.34 8.36 -3.93
C LEU A 66 -0.04 7.79 -3.62
N VAL A 67 -0.34 6.56 -4.05
CA VAL A 67 -1.63 5.91 -3.79
C VAL A 67 -1.91 5.82 -2.29
N THR A 68 -0.90 5.44 -1.49
CA THR A 68 -1.00 5.40 -0.02
C THR A 68 -1.22 6.81 0.55
N THR A 69 -0.53 7.81 0.04
CA THR A 69 -0.69 9.21 0.47
C THR A 69 -2.13 9.69 0.25
N VAL A 70 -2.69 9.46 -0.94
CA VAL A 70 -4.06 9.83 -1.27
C VAL A 70 -5.08 9.05 -0.42
N HIS A 71 -4.80 7.79 -0.08
CA HIS A 71 -5.62 6.98 0.83
C HIS A 71 -5.75 7.65 2.21
N GLU A 72 -4.63 8.06 2.80
CA GLU A 72 -4.63 8.71 4.11
C GLU A 72 -5.29 10.11 4.05
N PHE A 73 -5.09 10.85 2.96
CA PHE A 73 -5.79 12.12 2.75
C PHE A 73 -7.30 11.95 2.57
N ALA A 74 -7.75 10.85 1.97
CA ALA A 74 -9.19 10.54 1.89
C ALA A 74 -9.79 10.29 3.27
N HIS A 75 -9.06 9.63 4.18
CA HIS A 75 -9.48 9.53 5.58
C HIS A 75 -9.59 10.90 6.25
N LEU A 76 -8.61 11.78 6.02
CA LEU A 76 -8.63 13.14 6.52
C LEU A 76 -9.88 13.90 6.03
N LEU A 77 -10.13 13.88 4.73
CA LEU A 77 -11.26 14.58 4.12
C LEU A 77 -12.60 14.05 4.64
N THR A 78 -12.75 12.72 4.72
CA THR A 78 -13.94 12.09 5.31
C THR A 78 -14.14 12.47 6.78
N TRP A 79 -13.07 12.62 7.56
CA TRP A 79 -13.19 13.13 8.93
C TRP A 79 -13.66 14.59 8.96
N ASN A 80 -13.19 15.43 8.03
CA ASN A 80 -13.64 16.81 7.98
C ASN A 80 -15.12 16.92 7.63
N ASP A 81 -15.57 16.13 6.65
CA ASP A 81 -16.95 16.14 6.17
C ASP A 81 -17.91 15.48 7.17
N HIS A 82 -17.51 14.36 7.81
CA HIS A 82 -18.42 13.47 8.54
C HIS A 82 -18.00 13.11 9.97
N LYS A 83 -16.77 13.44 10.39
CA LYS A 83 -16.20 13.04 11.69
C LYS A 83 -16.27 11.52 11.89
N ASN A 84 -16.60 11.08 13.11
CA ASN A 84 -16.75 9.67 13.49
C ASN A 84 -18.17 9.11 13.22
N LYS A 85 -18.99 9.77 12.40
CA LYS A 85 -20.37 9.36 12.14
C LYS A 85 -20.51 8.30 11.04
N VAL A 86 -19.44 8.03 10.30
CA VAL A 86 -19.45 7.12 9.14
C VAL A 86 -18.49 5.96 9.36
N LYS A 87 -18.76 4.85 8.69
CA LYS A 87 -17.90 3.66 8.77
C LYS A 87 -16.53 3.95 8.13
N PRO A 88 -15.43 3.47 8.72
CA PRO A 88 -14.15 3.43 8.04
C PRO A 88 -14.29 2.74 6.69
N HIS A 89 -13.76 3.38 5.64
CA HIS A 89 -13.83 2.88 4.26
C HIS A 89 -15.26 2.61 3.74
N GLY A 90 -16.25 3.31 4.32
CA GLY A 90 -17.64 3.35 3.88
C GLY A 90 -17.83 4.12 2.58
N GLY A 91 -19.08 4.30 2.15
CA GLY A 91 -19.41 4.95 0.87
C GLY A 91 -18.82 6.36 0.74
N GLU A 92 -18.84 7.12 1.84
CA GLU A 92 -18.32 8.49 1.93
C GLU A 92 -16.79 8.51 1.73
N TRP A 93 -16.08 7.59 2.38
CA TRP A 93 -14.64 7.46 2.17
C TRP A 93 -14.30 7.01 0.76
N LYS A 94 -15.03 6.04 0.19
CA LYS A 94 -14.81 5.58 -1.19
C LYS A 94 -15.02 6.72 -2.20
N HIS A 95 -16.07 7.52 -2.00
CA HIS A 95 -16.34 8.70 -2.79
C HIS A 95 -15.20 9.72 -2.69
N ASN A 96 -14.78 10.06 -1.47
CA ASN A 96 -13.67 11.00 -1.24
C ASN A 96 -12.35 10.49 -1.82
N PHE A 97 -12.04 9.21 -1.67
CA PHE A 97 -10.82 8.61 -2.23
C PHE A 97 -10.83 8.67 -3.76
N LYS A 98 -11.95 8.35 -4.41
CA LYS A 98 -12.10 8.50 -5.87
C LYS A 98 -11.91 9.96 -6.30
N ARG A 99 -12.61 10.90 -5.65
CA ARG A 99 -12.52 12.34 -5.93
C ARG A 99 -11.08 12.87 -5.81
N MET A 100 -10.37 12.43 -4.77
CA MET A 100 -8.98 12.86 -4.54
C MET A 100 -8.00 12.21 -5.52
N MET A 101 -8.29 11.02 -6.06
CA MET A 101 -7.41 10.41 -7.06
C MET A 101 -7.55 11.05 -8.46
N THR A 102 -8.71 11.64 -8.78
CA THR A 102 -9.03 12.21 -10.09
C THR A 102 -7.96 13.13 -10.66
N PRO A 103 -7.40 14.14 -9.94
CA PRO A 103 -6.40 15.03 -10.51
C PRO A 103 -5.15 14.31 -11.03
N PHE A 104 -4.81 13.17 -10.43
CA PHE A 104 -3.64 12.37 -10.82
C PHE A 104 -3.93 11.47 -12.02
N LEU A 105 -5.15 10.95 -12.13
CA LEU A 105 -5.59 10.20 -13.31
C LEU A 105 -5.68 11.12 -14.53
N ASP A 106 -6.29 12.30 -14.37
CA ASP A 106 -6.45 13.28 -15.45
C ASP A 106 -5.11 13.82 -15.96
N GLN A 107 -4.12 13.96 -15.07
CA GLN A 107 -2.75 14.35 -15.42
C GLN A 107 -1.93 13.22 -16.05
N GLN A 108 -2.48 12.00 -16.16
CA GLN A 108 -1.81 10.83 -16.73
C GLN A 108 -0.44 10.53 -16.11
N ILE A 109 -0.31 10.74 -14.79
CA ILE A 109 0.98 10.51 -14.09
C ILE A 109 1.32 9.03 -13.94
N PHE A 110 0.32 8.15 -14.11
CA PHE A 110 0.46 6.72 -13.96
C PHE A 110 0.72 6.08 -15.31
N PRO A 111 1.68 5.15 -15.42
CA PRO A 111 1.78 4.25 -16.57
C PRO A 111 0.45 3.51 -16.82
N GLU A 112 0.23 3.10 -18.05
CA GLU A 112 -1.06 2.54 -18.51
C GLU A 112 -1.57 1.38 -17.64
N ASP A 113 -0.69 0.43 -17.26
CA ASP A 113 -1.12 -0.72 -16.47
C ASP A 113 -1.51 -0.34 -15.02
N LEU A 114 -0.86 0.68 -14.43
CA LEU A 114 -1.28 1.27 -13.17
C LEU A 114 -2.55 2.10 -13.31
N HIS A 115 -2.70 2.87 -14.38
CA HIS A 115 -3.89 3.66 -14.64
C HIS A 115 -5.14 2.77 -14.70
N ILE A 116 -5.08 1.67 -15.45
CA ILE A 116 -6.16 0.66 -15.53
C ILE A 116 -6.42 0.02 -14.16
N ALA A 117 -5.35 -0.40 -13.45
CA ALA A 117 -5.49 -1.07 -12.15
C ALA A 117 -6.10 -0.15 -11.08
N ILE A 118 -5.67 1.11 -11.02
CA ILE A 118 -6.19 2.12 -10.10
C ILE A 118 -7.64 2.46 -10.46
N SER A 119 -7.94 2.72 -11.73
CA SER A 119 -9.30 3.02 -12.19
C SER A 119 -10.28 1.90 -11.84
N THR A 120 -9.86 0.64 -12.03
CA THR A 120 -10.63 -0.54 -11.63
C THR A 120 -10.84 -0.58 -10.11
N TYR A 121 -9.78 -0.37 -9.33
CA TYR A 121 -9.84 -0.38 -7.87
C TYR A 121 -10.78 0.71 -7.31
N LEU A 122 -10.77 1.91 -7.90
CA LEU A 122 -11.62 3.03 -7.49
C LEU A 122 -13.12 2.81 -7.73
N SER A 123 -13.50 1.80 -8.52
CA SER A 123 -14.92 1.41 -8.65
C SER A 123 -15.49 0.89 -7.33
N ASN A 124 -14.68 0.20 -6.53
CA ASN A 124 -15.05 -0.30 -5.22
C ASN A 124 -13.81 -0.52 -4.32
N PRO A 125 -13.19 0.57 -3.81
CA PRO A 125 -11.94 0.46 -3.12
C PRO A 125 -12.12 -0.20 -1.74
N SER A 126 -11.28 -1.20 -1.45
CA SER A 126 -11.23 -1.86 -0.15
C SER A 126 -10.44 -1.04 0.88
N ALA A 127 -10.50 -1.45 2.15
CA ALA A 127 -9.88 -0.74 3.27
C ALA A 127 -8.34 -0.57 3.19
N SER A 128 -7.67 -1.29 2.30
CA SER A 128 -6.23 -1.10 2.08
C SER A 128 -5.89 -1.51 0.65
N SER A 129 -5.11 -0.70 -0.07
CA SER A 129 -4.63 -1.04 -1.41
C SER A 129 -3.86 -2.37 -1.42
N CYS A 130 -3.22 -2.73 -0.29
CA CYS A 130 -2.52 -4.02 -0.10
C CYS A 130 -3.44 -5.24 -0.12
N THR A 131 -4.74 -5.05 0.12
CA THR A 131 -5.73 -6.14 0.14
C THR A 131 -6.34 -6.39 -1.23
N ASP A 132 -6.31 -5.40 -2.11
CA ASP A 132 -6.65 -5.62 -3.51
C ASP A 132 -5.45 -6.22 -4.22
N LEU A 133 -5.55 -7.51 -4.53
CA LEU A 133 -4.46 -8.27 -5.11
C LEU A 133 -4.07 -7.74 -6.49
N LYS A 134 -5.03 -7.22 -7.28
CA LYS A 134 -4.75 -6.72 -8.64
C LYS A 134 -3.93 -5.43 -8.58
N LEU A 135 -4.40 -4.45 -7.81
CA LEU A 135 -3.68 -3.19 -7.61
C LEU A 135 -2.33 -3.44 -6.94
N SER A 136 -2.28 -4.27 -5.90
CA SER A 136 -1.03 -4.62 -5.23
C SER A 136 -0.02 -5.26 -6.17
N ARG A 137 -0.45 -6.19 -7.04
CA ARG A 137 0.44 -6.83 -8.01
C ARG A 137 0.95 -5.82 -9.04
N ALA A 138 0.09 -4.92 -9.52
CA ALA A 138 0.46 -3.88 -10.48
C ALA A 138 1.49 -2.92 -9.86
N LEU A 139 1.23 -2.41 -8.66
CA LEU A 139 2.16 -1.52 -7.94
C LEU A 139 3.51 -2.18 -7.65
N LYS A 140 3.52 -3.48 -7.30
CA LYS A 140 4.77 -4.24 -7.03
C LYS A 140 5.67 -4.39 -8.24
N LYS A 141 5.17 -4.28 -9.48
CA LYS A 141 6.03 -4.29 -10.68
C LYS A 141 7.01 -3.12 -10.72
N TYR A 142 6.73 -2.06 -9.97
CA TYR A 142 7.55 -0.85 -9.88
C TYR A 142 8.46 -0.82 -8.65
N ASP A 143 8.47 -1.88 -7.85
CA ASP A 143 9.48 -2.04 -6.82
C ASP A 143 10.85 -2.25 -7.48
N VAL A 144 11.90 -1.68 -6.88
CA VAL A 144 13.28 -1.97 -7.31
C VAL A 144 13.51 -3.46 -7.14
N VAL A 145 14.07 -4.11 -8.16
CA VAL A 145 14.34 -5.55 -8.15
C VAL A 145 15.15 -5.91 -6.91
N ARG A 146 14.63 -6.85 -6.12
CA ARG A 146 15.31 -7.46 -4.98
C ARG A 146 15.45 -8.94 -5.24
N ASP A 147 16.44 -9.59 -4.63
CA ASP A 147 16.68 -11.05 -4.65
C ASP A 147 15.61 -11.85 -3.88
N HIS A 148 14.34 -11.46 -3.99
CA HIS A 148 13.22 -12.12 -3.35
C HIS A 148 12.19 -12.48 -4.41
N THR A 149 11.79 -13.74 -4.42
CA THR A 149 10.73 -14.26 -5.28
C THR A 149 9.39 -14.07 -4.59
N ARG A 150 8.30 -13.91 -5.35
CA ARG A 150 6.95 -13.90 -4.79
C ARG A 150 6.50 -15.32 -4.54
N LEU A 151 5.82 -15.57 -3.42
CA LEU A 151 5.33 -16.91 -3.09
C LEU A 151 4.45 -17.51 -4.21
N GLU A 152 3.67 -16.69 -4.91
CA GLU A 152 2.84 -17.16 -6.04
C GLU A 152 3.65 -17.72 -7.22
N GLU A 153 4.91 -17.30 -7.38
CA GLU A 153 5.81 -17.75 -8.46
C GLU A 153 6.51 -19.06 -8.14
N LEU A 154 6.55 -19.47 -6.87
CA LEU A 154 7.15 -20.75 -6.49
C LEU A 154 6.25 -21.94 -6.87
N PRO A 155 6.80 -23.08 -7.31
CA PRO A 155 6.02 -24.32 -7.45
C PRO A 155 5.37 -24.74 -6.13
N GLN A 156 4.31 -25.54 -6.23
CA GLN A 156 3.72 -26.17 -5.05
C GLN A 156 4.75 -27.10 -4.38
N HIS A 157 4.69 -27.24 -3.06
CA HIS A 157 5.61 -28.02 -2.23
C HIS A 157 7.05 -27.49 -2.13
N THR A 158 7.39 -26.38 -2.80
CA THR A 158 8.68 -25.69 -2.60
C THR A 158 8.83 -25.23 -1.15
N VAL A 159 10.03 -25.46 -0.59
CA VAL A 159 10.44 -24.94 0.71
C VAL A 159 11.01 -23.53 0.53
N PHE A 160 10.58 -22.61 1.37
CA PHE A 160 11.02 -21.22 1.33
C PHE A 160 11.25 -20.67 2.74
N THR A 161 12.01 -19.60 2.81
CA THR A 161 12.24 -18.83 4.05
C THR A 161 11.64 -17.44 3.94
N ILE A 162 11.28 -16.89 5.09
CA ILE A 162 10.86 -15.48 5.22
C ILE A 162 11.93 -14.71 6.00
N LYS A 163 11.75 -13.38 6.09
CA LYS A 163 12.75 -12.46 6.68
C LYS A 163 13.14 -12.77 8.13
N ASP A 164 12.30 -13.49 8.89
CA ASP A 164 12.60 -13.90 10.27
C ASP A 164 13.37 -15.22 10.37
N GLY A 165 13.72 -15.85 9.24
CA GLY A 165 14.50 -17.08 9.17
C GLY A 165 13.67 -18.36 9.23
N ARG A 166 12.38 -18.30 9.59
CA ARG A 166 11.52 -19.50 9.65
C ARG A 166 11.33 -20.12 8.27
N ARG A 167 11.24 -21.45 8.26
CA ARG A 167 11.10 -22.25 7.03
C ARG A 167 9.68 -22.74 6.86
N PHE A 168 9.18 -22.64 5.63
CA PHE A 168 7.82 -23.03 5.29
C PHE A 168 7.80 -23.87 4.02
N LYS A 169 6.83 -24.78 3.93
CA LYS A 169 6.51 -25.52 2.70
C LYS A 169 5.25 -24.96 2.08
N LYS A 170 5.32 -24.55 0.80
CA LYS A 170 4.15 -24.05 0.06
C LYS A 170 3.14 -25.18 -0.16
N GLY A 171 1.90 -24.97 0.26
CA GLY A 171 0.76 -25.85 -0.01
C GLY A 171 -0.19 -25.25 -1.04
N GLU A 172 -1.45 -25.66 -0.96
CA GLU A 172 -2.52 -25.22 -1.86
C GLU A 172 -2.89 -23.75 -1.70
N GLN A 173 -3.52 -23.19 -2.74
CA GLN A 173 -4.13 -21.87 -2.68
C GLN A 173 -5.56 -21.95 -2.13
N LEU A 174 -5.80 -21.33 -0.98
CA LEU A 174 -7.12 -21.16 -0.37
C LEU A 174 -7.68 -19.77 -0.68
N ARG A 175 -8.66 -19.71 -1.60
CA ARG A 175 -9.25 -18.46 -2.12
C ARG A 175 -8.15 -17.52 -2.65
N LYS A 176 -7.68 -16.58 -1.81
CA LYS A 176 -6.66 -15.57 -2.13
C LYS A 176 -5.32 -15.77 -1.42
N ARG A 177 -5.15 -16.78 -0.57
CA ARG A 177 -3.95 -16.98 0.27
C ARG A 177 -3.39 -18.38 0.05
N PHE A 178 -2.09 -18.58 0.22
CA PHE A 178 -1.49 -19.91 0.21
C PHE A 178 -1.45 -20.48 1.62
N ARG A 179 -1.89 -21.74 1.76
CA ARG A 179 -1.71 -22.53 2.97
C ARG A 179 -0.26 -23.00 2.99
N CYS A 180 0.51 -22.64 4.02
CA CYS A 180 1.91 -23.08 4.14
C CYS A 180 2.15 -23.65 5.52
N GLU A 181 2.88 -24.76 5.56
CA GLU A 181 3.25 -25.45 6.81
C GLU A 181 4.60 -24.95 7.28
N CYS A 182 4.70 -24.56 8.55
CA CYS A 182 5.95 -24.17 9.19
C CYS A 182 6.73 -25.42 9.57
N LEU A 183 7.90 -25.61 8.97
CA LEU A 183 8.73 -26.79 9.19
C LEU A 183 9.38 -26.83 10.57
N ASP A 184 9.37 -25.71 11.29
CA ASP A 184 9.96 -25.61 12.62
C ASP A 184 9.01 -26.09 13.73
N ASN A 185 7.69 -26.13 13.48
CA ASN A 185 6.68 -26.48 14.50
C ASN A 185 5.42 -27.20 13.98
N GLY A 186 5.31 -27.49 12.68
CA GLY A 186 4.15 -28.16 12.06
C GLY A 186 2.89 -27.30 11.90
N ASN A 187 2.90 -26.04 12.38
CA ASN A 187 1.72 -25.18 12.32
C ASN A 187 1.44 -24.66 10.90
N ILE A 188 0.17 -24.39 10.63
CA ILE A 188 -0.29 -23.88 9.33
C ILE A 188 -0.47 -22.36 9.37
N TYR A 189 0.06 -21.69 8.37
CA TYR A 189 0.00 -20.24 8.19
C TYR A 189 -0.56 -19.90 6.80
N LEU A 190 -1.27 -18.76 6.72
CA LEU A 190 -1.83 -18.26 5.46
C LEU A 190 -1.00 -17.11 4.93
N PHE A 191 -0.32 -17.34 3.81
CA PHE A 191 0.54 -16.34 3.18
C PHE A 191 -0.16 -15.60 2.06
N SER A 192 0.19 -14.31 1.90
CA SER A 192 -0.18 -13.56 0.70
C SER A 192 0.51 -14.15 -0.52
N PRO A 193 -0.14 -14.21 -1.70
CA PRO A 193 0.50 -14.56 -2.97
C PRO A 193 1.71 -13.67 -3.26
N LEU A 194 1.65 -12.41 -2.85
CA LEU A 194 2.68 -11.40 -3.04
C LEU A 194 3.73 -11.36 -1.91
N ALA A 195 3.73 -12.34 -0.99
CA ALA A 195 4.74 -12.42 0.06
C ALA A 195 6.13 -12.59 -0.57
N GLU A 196 7.09 -11.77 -0.12
CA GLU A 196 8.50 -11.90 -0.48
C GLU A 196 9.11 -13.06 0.28
N VAL A 197 9.69 -14.02 -0.45
CA VAL A 197 10.27 -15.25 0.08
C VAL A 197 11.59 -15.55 -0.62
N VAL A 198 12.45 -16.32 0.04
CA VAL A 198 13.67 -16.87 -0.58
C VAL A 198 13.47 -18.37 -0.73
N ALA A 199 13.54 -18.88 -1.96
CA ALA A 199 13.47 -20.32 -2.20
C ALA A 199 14.71 -20.99 -1.59
N ALA A 200 14.50 -22.08 -0.85
CA ALA A 200 15.62 -22.91 -0.46
C ALA A 200 16.20 -23.55 -1.73
N ALA A 201 17.51 -23.51 -1.90
CA ALA A 201 18.17 -24.23 -3.00
C ALA A 201 17.74 -25.70 -2.91
N THR A 202 17.10 -26.21 -3.95
CA THR A 202 16.93 -27.65 -4.12
C THR A 202 18.32 -28.23 -4.30
N GLY A 203 18.86 -28.85 -3.25
CA GLY A 203 20.03 -29.71 -3.39
C GLY A 203 19.72 -30.76 -4.46
N THR A 204 20.50 -30.73 -5.53
CA THR A 204 20.62 -31.84 -6.49
C THR A 204 21.15 -33.06 -5.78
#